data_AF-A0A452CNJ2-F1
#
_entry.id   AF-A0A452CNJ2-F1
#
_cell.length_a   1.000
_cell.length_b   1.000
_cell.length_c   1.000
_cell.angle_alpha   90.00
_cell.angle_beta   90.00
_cell.angle_gamma   90.00
#
_symmetry.space_group_name_H-M   'P 1'
#
loop_
_entity.id
_entity.type
_entity.pdbx_description
1 polymer ?
#
loop_
_entity_poly.entity_id
_entity_poly.type
_entity_poly.pdbx_seq_one_letter_code
_entity_poly.pdbx_strand_id
1 'polypeptide(L)'
;MRIICRQIVLLFSGFWGLAMGAFPSSVQIGGLFIRNTDQEYTAFRLAIFLHNTSPNASEAPFNLVPHVDNIETANSFAVTNAFCSQYSRGVFAIFGLYDKRSVHTLTSFCSALHISLITPSFPTEGESQFVLQLRPSLRGALLSLLDHYEWNCFVFLYDTDRGYSILQAIMEKAGQNGWHVSAICVENFNDVSYRQLLEELDRRQEKKFVIDCEIERLQNILEQIVSVGKHVKGYHYIIANL
;
A
#
# COMPACT_ATOMS: atom_id res chain seq x y z
N MET A 1 32.79 47.86 34.17
CA MET A 1 32.27 47.57 32.80
C MET A 1 32.72 46.22 32.21
N ARG A 2 33.92 45.69 32.50
CA ARG A 2 34.40 44.40 31.94
C ARG A 2 33.77 43.13 32.54
N ILE A 3 33.26 43.17 33.76
CA ILE A 3 32.70 41.99 34.46
C ILE A 3 31.27 41.68 33.97
N ILE A 4 30.48 42.72 33.68
CA ILE A 4 29.09 42.61 33.20
C ILE A 4 29.05 41.96 31.79
N CYS A 5 30.02 42.29 30.94
CA CYS A 5 30.10 41.73 29.59
C CYS A 5 30.40 40.22 29.59
N ARG A 6 31.17 39.73 30.56
CA ARG A 6 31.51 38.30 30.69
C ARG A 6 30.34 37.45 31.22
N GLN A 7 29.48 38.03 32.07
CA GLN A 7 28.26 37.37 32.53
C GLN A 7 27.19 37.28 31.44
N ILE A 8 27.07 38.30 30.59
CA ILE A 8 26.12 38.31 29.46
C ILE A 8 26.50 37.26 28.40
N VAL A 9 27.80 37.10 28.11
CA VAL A 9 28.27 36.08 27.14
C VAL A 9 28.03 34.66 27.66
N LEU A 10 28.22 34.40 28.95
CA LEU A 10 27.94 33.09 29.57
C LEU A 10 26.45 32.75 29.59
N LEU A 11 25.58 33.73 29.83
CA LEU A 11 24.13 33.57 29.74
C LEU A 11 23.67 33.26 28.31
N PHE A 12 24.27 33.90 27.30
CA PHE A 12 23.97 33.59 25.89
C PHE A 12 24.47 32.20 25.46
N SER A 13 25.63 31.73 25.94
CA SER A 13 26.09 30.36 25.65
C SER A 13 25.25 29.29 26.34
N GLY A 14 24.75 29.56 27.56
CA GLY A 14 23.83 28.65 28.26
C GLY A 14 22.46 28.56 27.58
N PHE A 15 21.97 29.67 27.04
CA PHE A 15 20.71 29.72 26.32
C PHE A 15 20.79 29.04 24.94
N TRP A 16 21.95 29.08 24.27
CA TRP A 16 22.13 28.36 23.00
C TRP A 16 22.26 26.84 23.17
N GLY A 17 22.84 26.37 24.28
CA GLY A 17 22.90 24.95 24.62
C GLY A 17 21.54 24.33 24.93
N LEU A 18 20.60 25.12 25.46
CA LEU A 18 19.21 24.71 25.72
C LEU A 18 18.32 24.69 24.48
N ALA A 19 18.73 25.35 23.39
CA ALA A 19 17.98 25.41 22.13
C ALA A 19 18.23 24.20 21.22
N MET A 20 19.27 23.39 21.50
CA MET A 20 19.46 22.10 20.84
C MET A 20 18.78 21.03 21.69
N GLY A 21 17.46 20.89 21.51
CA GLY A 21 16.71 19.79 22.13
C GLY A 21 17.40 18.46 21.82
N ALA A 22 17.80 17.75 22.86
CA ALA A 22 18.38 16.42 22.71
C ALA A 22 17.35 15.53 22.01
N PHE A 23 17.69 15.03 20.82
CA PHE A 23 16.85 14.07 20.13
C PHE A 23 16.73 12.83 21.03
N PRO A 24 15.52 12.26 21.21
CA PRO A 24 15.35 11.11 22.08
C PRO A 24 16.21 9.95 21.58
N SER A 25 16.87 9.25 22.50
CA SER A 25 17.68 8.06 22.16
C SER A 25 16.82 6.90 21.64
N SER A 26 15.50 6.96 21.83
CA SER A 26 14.54 5.95 21.41
C SER A 26 13.31 6.61 20.79
N VAL A 27 12.95 6.18 19.59
CA VAL A 27 11.78 6.65 18.84
C VAL A 27 10.72 5.55 18.84
N GLN A 28 9.54 5.86 19.38
CA GLN A 28 8.41 4.93 19.41
C GLN A 28 7.66 4.98 18.07
N ILE A 29 7.46 3.82 17.45
CA ILE A 29 6.70 3.68 16.20
C ILE A 29 5.58 2.66 16.38
N GLY A 30 4.42 2.93 15.79
CA GLY A 30 3.31 1.98 15.75
C GLY A 30 3.47 1.01 14.59
N GLY A 31 3.03 -0.23 14.78
CA GLY A 31 2.90 -1.26 13.75
C GLY A 31 1.48 -1.79 13.72
N LEU A 32 0.73 -1.49 12.67
CA LEU A 32 -0.62 -2.02 12.44
C LEU A 32 -0.61 -3.03 11.30
N PHE A 33 -0.78 -4.30 11.65
CA PHE A 33 -0.78 -5.40 10.69
C PHE A 33 -2.16 -6.03 10.61
N ILE A 34 -2.57 -6.37 9.39
CA ILE A 34 -3.84 -7.04 9.11
C ILE A 34 -3.61 -8.53 8.82
N ARG A 35 -4.68 -9.30 8.71
CA ARG A 35 -4.61 -10.73 8.37
C ARG A 35 -3.81 -10.97 7.07
N ASN A 36 -3.11 -12.10 7.00
CA ASN A 36 -2.27 -12.55 5.88
C ASN A 36 -1.04 -11.67 5.61
N THR A 37 -0.50 -10.97 6.62
CA THR A 37 0.67 -10.09 6.47
C THR A 37 1.90 -10.56 7.24
N ASP A 38 2.03 -11.87 7.42
CA ASP A 38 3.12 -12.47 8.21
C ASP A 38 4.50 -12.21 7.60
N GLN A 39 4.57 -12.17 6.27
CA GLN A 39 5.81 -11.88 5.55
C GLN A 39 6.21 -10.40 5.72
N GLU A 40 5.25 -9.48 5.60
CA GLU A 40 5.44 -8.04 5.80
C GLU A 40 5.83 -7.75 7.25
N TYR A 41 5.20 -8.43 8.22
CA TYR A 41 5.55 -8.32 9.63
C TYR A 41 6.97 -8.82 9.90
N THR A 42 7.36 -9.94 9.29
CA THR A 42 8.72 -10.48 9.41
C THR A 42 9.74 -9.52 8.81
N ALA A 43 9.46 -8.95 7.63
CA ALA A 43 10.31 -7.95 6.99
C ALA A 43 10.44 -6.68 7.83
N PHE A 44 9.35 -6.21 8.43
CA PHE A 44 9.34 -5.06 9.33
C PHE A 44 10.24 -5.29 10.56
N ARG A 45 10.12 -6.45 11.22
CA ARG A 45 10.96 -6.80 12.36
C ARG A 45 12.44 -6.91 11.98
N LEU A 46 12.73 -7.50 10.82
CA LEU A 46 14.09 -7.62 10.32
C LEU A 46 14.71 -6.24 10.04
N ALA A 47 13.97 -5.33 9.41
CA ALA A 47 14.45 -3.98 9.14
C ALA A 47 14.78 -3.21 10.43
N ILE A 48 13.93 -3.32 11.47
CA ILE A 48 14.18 -2.71 12.78
C ILE A 48 15.41 -3.34 13.46
N PHE A 49 15.55 -4.66 13.37
CA PHE A 49 16.71 -5.35 13.92
C PHE A 49 18.01 -4.86 13.27
N LEU A 50 18.05 -4.75 11.95
CA LEU A 50 19.21 -4.26 11.20
C LEU A 50 19.55 -2.80 11.56
N HIS A 51 18.54 -1.94 11.69
CA HIS A 51 18.74 -0.55 12.13
C HIS A 51 19.34 -0.50 13.54
N ASN A 52 18.72 -1.17 14.52
CA ASN A 52 19.14 -1.11 15.92
C ASN A 52 20.49 -1.81 16.18
N THR A 53 20.92 -2.72 15.30
CA THR A 53 22.20 -3.43 15.42
C THR A 53 23.30 -2.87 14.51
N SER A 54 23.02 -1.81 13.75
CA SER A 54 24.03 -1.21 12.88
C SER A 54 25.21 -0.70 13.71
N PRO A 55 26.46 -1.05 13.37
CA PRO A 55 27.64 -0.54 14.05
C PRO A 55 27.90 0.95 13.73
N ASN A 56 27.19 1.51 12.74
CA ASN A 56 27.39 2.87 12.28
C ASN A 56 26.50 3.85 13.06
N ALA A 57 27.09 4.61 13.98
CA ALA A 57 26.39 5.60 14.80
C ALA A 57 25.74 6.73 13.98
N SER A 58 26.20 6.97 12.75
CA SER A 58 25.57 7.95 11.85
C SER A 58 24.31 7.42 11.18
N GLU A 59 24.20 6.11 10.99
CA GLU A 59 23.03 5.45 10.39
C GLU A 59 21.93 5.23 11.43
N ALA A 60 22.32 4.82 12.65
CA ALA A 60 21.42 4.57 13.77
C ALA A 60 21.71 5.49 14.97
N PRO A 61 21.46 6.81 14.86
CA PRO A 61 21.65 7.74 15.98
C PRO A 61 20.60 7.58 17.10
N PHE A 62 19.54 6.81 16.86
CA PHE A 62 18.46 6.49 17.80
C PHE A 62 17.97 5.06 17.59
N ASN A 63 17.40 4.48 18.64
CA ASN A 63 16.78 3.15 18.60
C ASN A 63 15.31 3.25 18.17
N LEU A 64 14.88 2.36 17.28
CA LEU A 64 13.47 2.19 16.92
C LEU A 64 12.80 1.20 17.88
N VAL A 65 11.72 1.65 18.53
CA VAL A 65 10.93 0.83 19.46
C VAL A 65 9.53 0.63 18.87
N PRO A 66 9.25 -0.54 18.24
CA PRO A 66 7.95 -0.80 17.65
C PRO A 66 6.92 -1.26 18.69
N HIS A 67 5.73 -0.68 18.63
CA HIS A 67 4.54 -1.17 19.30
C HIS A 67 3.62 -1.80 18.25
N VAL A 68 3.41 -3.10 18.30
CA VAL A 68 2.70 -3.84 17.24
C VAL A 68 1.34 -4.29 17.74
N ASP A 69 0.29 -4.00 16.97
CA ASP A 69 -1.02 -4.63 17.15
C ASP A 69 -1.38 -5.40 15.86
N ASN A 70 -1.64 -6.70 16.02
CA ASN A 70 -2.06 -7.59 14.93
C ASN A 70 -3.58 -7.71 14.94
N ILE A 71 -4.22 -7.33 13.84
CA ILE A 71 -5.66 -7.28 13.73
C ILE A 71 -6.15 -8.42 12.83
N GLU A 72 -6.83 -9.41 13.42
CA GLU A 72 -7.37 -10.56 12.67
C GLU A 72 -8.51 -10.17 11.73
N THR A 73 -9.31 -9.17 12.12
CA THR A 73 -10.42 -8.63 11.32
C THR A 73 -10.16 -7.16 11.03
N ALA A 74 -9.76 -6.84 9.80
CA ALA A 74 -9.53 -5.47 9.33
C ALA A 74 -10.84 -4.67 9.14
N ASN A 75 -11.75 -4.75 10.11
CA ASN A 75 -12.93 -3.90 10.17
C ASN A 75 -12.58 -2.52 10.76
N SER A 76 -13.38 -1.51 10.46
CA SER A 76 -13.13 -0.13 10.87
C SER A 76 -13.10 0.04 12.40
N PHE A 77 -13.84 -0.79 13.14
CA PHE A 77 -13.89 -0.73 14.61
C PHE A 77 -12.58 -1.21 15.25
N ALA A 78 -12.08 -2.37 14.85
CA ALA A 78 -10.84 -2.94 15.36
C ALA A 78 -9.64 -2.05 15.01
N VAL A 79 -9.61 -1.50 13.79
CA VAL A 79 -8.58 -0.54 13.36
C VAL A 79 -8.64 0.74 14.18
N THR A 80 -9.84 1.26 14.50
CA THR A 80 -9.99 2.43 15.38
C THR A 80 -9.42 2.16 16.77
N ASN A 81 -9.75 1.00 17.36
CA ASN A 81 -9.27 0.64 18.69
C ASN A 81 -7.74 0.48 18.72
N ALA A 82 -7.17 -0.21 17.73
CA ALA A 82 -5.72 -0.37 17.61
C ALA A 82 -5.02 0.99 17.42
N PHE A 83 -5.54 1.85 16.53
CA PHE A 83 -5.03 3.20 16.34
C PHE A 83 -5.04 4.02 17.65
N CYS A 84 -6.16 4.03 18.38
CA CYS A 84 -6.25 4.73 19.66
C CYS A 84 -5.28 4.17 20.71
N SER A 85 -5.04 2.85 20.72
CA SER A 85 -4.05 2.22 21.59
C SER A 85 -2.65 2.74 21.26
N GLN A 86 -2.26 2.73 19.98
CA GLN A 86 -0.97 3.25 19.51
C GLN A 86 -0.81 4.74 19.82
N TYR A 87 -1.85 5.54 19.58
CA TYR A 87 -1.88 6.96 19.93
C TYR A 87 -1.63 7.18 21.43
N SER A 88 -2.31 6.43 22.31
CA SER A 88 -2.13 6.55 23.76
C SER A 88 -0.74 6.13 24.25
N ARG A 89 -0.05 5.26 23.51
CA ARG A 89 1.34 4.84 23.78
C ARG A 89 2.37 5.89 23.34
N GLY A 90 1.96 6.95 22.64
CA GLY A 90 2.83 8.08 22.27
C GLY A 90 3.74 7.79 21.07
N VAL A 91 3.25 7.07 20.06
CA VAL A 91 4.02 6.81 18.83
C VAL A 91 4.17 8.08 17.99
N PHE A 92 5.34 8.25 17.36
CA PHE A 92 5.61 9.39 16.46
C PHE A 92 5.04 9.18 15.06
N ALA A 93 5.02 7.93 14.61
CA ALA A 93 4.51 7.52 13.31
C ALA A 93 3.99 6.09 13.39
N ILE A 94 3.09 5.74 12.49
CA ILE A 94 2.50 4.41 12.41
C ILE A 94 2.88 3.81 11.06
N PHE A 95 3.57 2.68 11.08
CA PHE A 95 3.67 1.79 9.93
C PHE A 95 2.42 0.90 9.92
N GLY A 96 1.59 1.00 8.89
CA GLY A 96 0.29 0.36 8.89
C GLY A 96 -0.17 -0.14 7.53
N LEU A 97 -0.81 -1.30 7.54
CA LEU A 97 -1.53 -1.84 6.40
C LEU A 97 -3.03 -1.62 6.58
N TYR A 98 -3.71 -1.33 5.48
CA TYR A 98 -5.15 -1.20 5.41
C TYR A 98 -5.71 -1.91 4.17
N ASP A 99 -7.01 -2.20 4.25
CA ASP A 99 -7.86 -2.72 3.17
C ASP A 99 -8.90 -1.67 2.75
N LYS A 100 -9.74 -2.00 1.75
CA LYS A 100 -10.84 -1.13 1.30
C LYS A 100 -11.83 -0.71 2.39
N ARG A 101 -11.91 -1.44 3.51
CA ARG A 101 -12.86 -1.18 4.61
C ARG A 101 -12.27 -0.26 5.68
N SER A 102 -10.96 -0.31 5.88
CA SER A 102 -10.23 0.38 6.94
C SER A 102 -9.50 1.63 6.46
N VAL A 103 -9.25 1.75 5.16
CA VAL A 103 -8.45 2.84 4.57
C VAL A 103 -8.94 4.23 4.95
N HIS A 104 -10.24 4.52 4.80
CA HIS A 104 -10.80 5.84 5.10
C HIS A 104 -10.77 6.15 6.59
N THR A 105 -10.92 5.14 7.44
CA THR A 105 -10.84 5.31 8.89
C THR A 105 -9.43 5.69 9.30
N LEU A 106 -8.43 4.91 8.87
CA LEU A 106 -7.04 5.11 9.30
C LEU A 106 -6.45 6.42 8.77
N THR A 107 -6.65 6.71 7.48
CA THR A 107 -6.16 7.96 6.85
C THR A 107 -6.79 9.20 7.48
N SER A 108 -8.09 9.16 7.79
CA SER A 108 -8.80 10.26 8.46
C SER A 108 -8.27 10.51 9.88
N PHE A 109 -8.08 9.45 10.68
CA PHE A 109 -7.51 9.57 12.03
C PHE A 109 -6.07 10.13 12.01
N CYS A 110 -5.23 9.63 11.10
CA CYS A 110 -3.86 10.09 10.93
C CYS A 110 -3.80 11.57 10.55
N SER A 111 -4.68 12.00 9.62
CA SER A 111 -4.80 13.40 9.22
C SER A 111 -5.29 14.30 10.36
N ALA A 112 -6.29 13.86 11.12
CA ALA A 112 -6.89 14.65 12.20
C ALA A 112 -5.99 14.82 13.43
N LEU A 113 -5.18 13.80 13.75
CA LEU A 113 -4.28 13.82 14.91
C LEU A 113 -2.82 14.11 14.53
N HIS A 114 -2.55 14.45 13.26
CA HIS A 114 -1.22 14.73 12.73
C HIS A 114 -0.20 13.62 13.01
N ILE A 115 -0.63 12.36 12.95
CA ILE A 115 0.26 11.19 13.02
C ILE A 115 0.52 10.71 11.61
N SER A 116 1.80 10.60 11.25
CA SER A 116 2.18 10.12 9.91
C SER A 116 1.94 8.61 9.80
N LEU A 117 1.12 8.23 8.82
CA LEU A 117 0.91 6.85 8.38
C LEU A 117 1.88 6.52 7.25
N ILE A 118 2.74 5.53 7.47
CA ILE A 118 3.59 4.96 6.42
C ILE A 118 2.98 3.63 6.02
N THR A 119 2.65 3.46 4.74
CA THR A 119 1.87 2.30 4.30
C THR A 119 2.39 1.70 2.99
N PRO A 120 2.55 0.37 2.91
CA PRO A 120 2.78 -0.34 1.66
C PRO A 120 1.48 -0.76 0.94
N SER A 121 0.31 -0.43 1.50
CA SER A 121 -1.00 -0.72 0.89
C SER A 121 -1.23 0.04 -0.42
N PHE A 122 -2.33 -0.28 -1.11
CA PHE A 122 -2.70 0.38 -2.36
C PHE A 122 -2.83 1.90 -2.19
N PRO A 123 -2.35 2.70 -3.16
CA PRO A 123 -2.44 4.14 -3.08
C PRO A 123 -3.91 4.59 -3.18
N THR A 124 -4.32 5.47 -2.27
CA THR A 124 -5.63 6.12 -2.31
C THR A 124 -5.59 7.39 -3.14
N GLU A 125 -6.63 7.60 -3.94
CA GLU A 125 -6.85 8.86 -4.64
C GLU A 125 -7.37 9.93 -3.66
N GLY A 126 -6.64 11.02 -3.53
CA GLY A 126 -6.97 12.17 -2.69
C GLY A 126 -5.75 12.77 -2.02
N GLU A 127 -5.74 14.10 -1.84
CA GLU A 127 -4.70 14.77 -1.04
C GLU A 127 -4.89 14.41 0.43
N SER A 128 -4.23 13.32 0.85
CA SER A 128 -4.22 12.89 2.24
C SER A 128 -2.95 13.41 2.90
N GLN A 129 -3.08 14.43 3.73
CA GLN A 129 -1.99 14.89 4.58
C GLN A 129 -1.63 13.79 5.59
N PHE A 130 -0.37 13.71 6.00
CA PHE A 130 0.10 12.69 6.96
C PHE A 130 -0.01 11.23 6.49
N VAL A 131 -0.10 10.98 5.17
CA VAL A 131 -0.06 9.63 4.61
C VAL A 131 1.08 9.51 3.61
N LEU A 132 2.08 8.69 3.93
CA LEU A 132 3.19 8.34 3.07
C LEU A 132 2.93 6.97 2.44
N GLN A 133 2.62 6.97 1.15
CA GLN A 133 2.40 5.76 0.37
C GLN A 133 3.71 5.25 -0.21
N LEU A 134 4.11 4.04 0.17
CA LEU A 134 5.33 3.40 -0.33
C LEU A 134 5.11 2.71 -1.68
N ARG A 135 3.87 2.29 -1.97
CA ARG A 135 3.52 1.59 -3.21
C ARG A 135 3.27 2.60 -4.34
N PRO A 136 4.03 2.51 -5.46
CA PRO A 136 3.80 3.39 -6.60
C PRO A 136 2.50 3.05 -7.32
N SER A 137 1.94 4.02 -8.07
CA SER A 137 0.76 3.78 -8.90
C SER A 137 1.09 2.99 -10.15
N LEU A 138 0.32 1.92 -10.41
CA LEU A 138 0.46 1.08 -11.61
C LEU A 138 -0.25 1.67 -12.85
N ARG A 139 -1.14 2.65 -12.64
CA ARG A 139 -2.02 3.23 -13.67
C ARG A 139 -1.23 3.64 -14.92
N GLY A 140 -0.18 4.44 -14.75
CA GLY A 140 0.60 4.97 -15.87
C GLY A 140 1.26 3.89 -16.69
N ALA A 141 1.95 2.95 -16.03
CA ALA A 141 2.64 1.85 -16.67
C ALA A 141 1.67 0.94 -17.45
N LEU A 142 0.51 0.63 -16.87
CA LEU A 142 -0.50 -0.22 -17.52
C LEU A 142 -1.07 0.43 -18.78
N LEU A 143 -1.44 1.72 -18.71
CA LEU A 143 -1.98 2.43 -19.87
C LEU A 143 -0.93 2.57 -20.98
N SER A 144 0.32 2.87 -20.64
CA SER A 144 1.41 2.91 -21.63
C SER A 144 1.66 1.56 -22.29
N LEU A 145 1.51 0.47 -21.54
CA LEU A 145 1.67 -0.89 -22.09
C LEU A 145 0.52 -1.26 -23.04
N LEU A 146 -0.71 -0.86 -22.72
CA LEU A 146 -1.87 -1.05 -23.60
C LEU A 146 -1.74 -0.24 -24.89
N ASP A 147 -1.27 1.01 -24.79
CA ASP A 147 -0.97 1.87 -25.94
C ASP A 147 0.17 1.25 -26.79
N HIS A 148 1.24 0.74 -26.17
CA HIS A 148 2.37 0.12 -26.87
C HIS A 148 1.97 -1.12 -27.69
N TYR A 149 1.05 -1.93 -27.17
CA TYR A 149 0.54 -3.10 -27.89
C TYR A 149 -0.64 -2.82 -28.81
N GLU A 150 -1.11 -1.57 -28.88
CA GLU A 150 -2.26 -1.14 -29.69
C GLU A 150 -3.52 -1.97 -29.39
N TRP A 151 -3.83 -2.15 -28.10
CA TRP A 151 -5.01 -2.91 -27.67
C TRP A 151 -6.29 -2.08 -27.79
N ASN A 152 -7.10 -2.39 -28.80
CA ASN A 152 -8.42 -1.76 -28.99
C ASN A 152 -9.59 -2.61 -28.46
N CYS A 153 -9.42 -3.92 -28.29
CA CYS A 153 -10.44 -4.84 -27.77
C CYS A 153 -9.78 -5.83 -26.82
N PHE A 154 -10.26 -5.90 -25.58
CA PHE A 154 -9.72 -6.79 -24.56
C PHE A 154 -10.67 -6.97 -23.39
N VAL A 155 -10.40 -8.01 -22.60
CA VAL A 155 -11.15 -8.35 -21.39
C VAL A 155 -10.38 -7.86 -20.16
N PHE A 156 -11.07 -7.18 -19.24
CA PHE A 156 -10.51 -6.71 -17.98
C PHE A 156 -11.10 -7.51 -16.82
N LEU A 157 -10.32 -8.42 -16.24
CA LEU A 157 -10.68 -9.20 -15.06
C LEU A 157 -10.15 -8.47 -13.82
N TYR A 158 -11.02 -8.11 -12.89
CA TYR A 158 -10.61 -7.32 -11.73
C TYR A 158 -11.31 -7.70 -10.43
N ASP A 159 -10.69 -7.32 -9.31
CA ASP A 159 -11.32 -7.26 -7.99
C ASP A 159 -11.33 -5.84 -7.43
N THR A 160 -12.03 -5.62 -6.33
CA THR A 160 -12.18 -4.30 -5.70
C THR A 160 -11.34 -4.14 -4.44
N ASP A 161 -10.50 -5.13 -4.11
CA ASP A 161 -9.74 -5.19 -2.86
C ASP A 161 -8.69 -4.07 -2.77
N ARG A 162 -8.11 -3.66 -3.92
CA ARG A 162 -7.17 -2.53 -4.05
C ARG A 162 -7.82 -1.20 -4.45
N GLY A 163 -9.15 -1.13 -4.46
CA GLY A 163 -9.90 0.05 -4.92
C GLY A 163 -10.16 0.06 -6.43
N TYR A 164 -10.64 1.19 -6.94
CA TYR A 164 -11.17 1.31 -8.31
C TYR A 164 -10.30 2.13 -9.27
N SER A 165 -9.13 2.62 -8.82
CA SER A 165 -8.26 3.51 -9.59
C SER A 165 -7.86 2.97 -10.96
N ILE A 166 -7.55 1.67 -11.04
CA ILE A 166 -7.14 1.02 -12.30
C ILE A 166 -8.35 0.87 -13.24
N LEU A 167 -9.49 0.39 -12.72
CA LEU A 167 -10.74 0.29 -13.48
C LEU A 167 -11.14 1.65 -14.06
N GLN A 168 -11.16 2.70 -13.23
CA GLN A 168 -11.52 4.05 -13.66
C GLN A 168 -10.59 4.54 -14.76
N ALA A 169 -9.27 4.37 -14.60
CA ALA A 169 -8.29 4.78 -15.59
C ALA A 169 -8.44 4.05 -16.93
N ILE A 170 -8.74 2.75 -16.91
CA ILE A 170 -8.99 1.97 -18.13
C ILE A 170 -10.28 2.43 -18.81
N MET A 171 -11.37 2.62 -18.07
CA MET A 171 -12.65 3.03 -18.63
C MET A 171 -12.62 4.45 -19.20
N GLU A 172 -11.92 5.38 -18.53
CA GLU A 172 -11.68 6.74 -19.03
C GLU A 172 -10.92 6.71 -20.36
N LYS A 173 -9.81 5.96 -20.41
CA LYS A 173 -8.98 5.82 -21.62
C LYS A 173 -9.74 5.11 -22.73
N ALA A 174 -10.54 4.10 -22.40
CA ALA A 174 -11.39 3.39 -23.35
C ALA A 174 -12.43 4.30 -23.98
N GLY A 175 -13.06 5.18 -23.19
CA GLY A 175 -14.00 6.18 -23.70
C GLY A 175 -13.36 7.21 -24.64
N GLN A 176 -12.10 7.60 -24.37
CA GLN A 176 -11.36 8.55 -25.21
C GLN A 176 -10.87 7.93 -26.52
N ASN A 177 -10.35 6.71 -26.46
CA ASN A 177 -9.74 6.02 -27.61
C ASN A 177 -10.74 5.13 -28.38
N GLY A 178 -11.97 4.97 -27.89
CA GLY A 178 -12.96 4.08 -28.47
C GLY A 178 -12.62 2.59 -28.30
N TRP A 179 -11.97 2.21 -27.19
CA TRP A 179 -11.65 0.80 -26.91
C TRP A 179 -12.90 0.01 -26.51
N HIS A 180 -13.00 -1.21 -26.99
CA HIS A 180 -14.02 -2.18 -26.59
C HIS A 180 -13.50 -3.02 -25.42
N VAL A 181 -13.80 -2.59 -24.20
CA VAL A 181 -13.34 -3.26 -22.97
C VAL A 181 -14.50 -4.03 -22.33
N SER A 182 -14.32 -5.33 -22.13
CA SER A 182 -15.26 -6.15 -21.34
C SER A 182 -14.74 -6.27 -19.91
N ALA A 183 -15.25 -5.42 -19.01
CA ALA A 183 -14.89 -5.43 -17.59
C ALA A 183 -15.73 -6.46 -16.82
N ILE A 184 -15.07 -7.40 -16.14
CA ILE A 184 -15.71 -8.48 -15.39
C ILE A 184 -15.11 -8.53 -13.98
N CYS A 185 -15.97 -8.31 -12.99
CA CYS A 185 -15.61 -8.48 -11.59
C CYS A 185 -15.59 -9.97 -11.25
N VAL A 186 -14.45 -10.47 -10.77
CA VAL A 186 -14.24 -11.90 -10.43
C VAL A 186 -14.33 -12.16 -8.93
N GLU A 187 -14.92 -11.24 -8.17
CA GLU A 187 -15.18 -11.43 -6.75
C GLU A 187 -16.17 -12.58 -6.52
N ASN A 188 -15.85 -13.45 -5.55
CA ASN A 188 -16.67 -14.61 -5.17
C ASN A 188 -16.88 -15.64 -6.29
N PHE A 189 -15.97 -15.71 -7.27
CA PHE A 189 -16.01 -16.76 -8.28
C PHE A 189 -15.57 -18.11 -7.71
N ASN A 190 -16.36 -19.14 -7.98
CA ASN A 190 -15.97 -20.52 -7.76
C ASN A 190 -15.28 -21.06 -9.02
N ASP A 191 -14.58 -22.19 -8.91
CA ASP A 191 -13.90 -22.85 -10.05
C ASP A 191 -14.84 -23.09 -11.24
N VAL A 192 -16.11 -23.43 -10.97
CA VAL A 192 -17.14 -23.62 -12.01
C VAL A 192 -17.43 -22.31 -12.74
N SER A 193 -17.55 -21.20 -12.00
CA SER A 193 -17.81 -19.87 -12.56
C SER A 193 -16.64 -19.41 -13.44
N TYR A 194 -15.39 -19.68 -13.02
CA TYR A 194 -14.21 -19.38 -13.83
C TYR A 194 -14.20 -20.14 -15.15
N ARG A 195 -14.52 -21.44 -15.13
CA ARG A 195 -14.57 -22.25 -16.37
C ARG A 195 -15.66 -21.77 -17.31
N GLN A 196 -16.87 -21.50 -16.80
CA GLN A 196 -17.98 -20.97 -17.59
C GLN A 196 -17.61 -19.63 -18.23
N LEU A 197 -16.96 -18.75 -17.46
CA LEU A 197 -16.49 -17.46 -17.96
C LEU A 197 -15.45 -17.65 -19.08
N LEU A 198 -14.44 -18.51 -18.86
CA LEU A 198 -13.41 -18.78 -19.86
C LEU A 198 -13.98 -19.40 -21.15
N GLU A 199 -14.96 -20.29 -21.05
CA GLU A 199 -15.68 -20.86 -22.21
C GLU A 199 -16.50 -19.81 -22.97
N GLU A 200 -17.15 -18.89 -22.25
CA GLU A 200 -17.87 -17.79 -22.87
C GLU A 200 -16.93 -16.83 -23.61
N LEU A 201 -15.81 -16.47 -22.99
CA LEU A 201 -14.79 -15.61 -23.58
C LEU A 201 -14.13 -16.29 -24.80
N ASP A 202 -13.98 -17.61 -24.78
CA ASP A 202 -13.49 -18.36 -25.92
C ASP A 202 -14.48 -18.40 -27.10
N ARG A 203 -15.79 -18.54 -26.82
CA ARG A 203 -16.84 -18.44 -27.84
C ARG A 203 -16.86 -17.06 -28.50
N ARG A 204 -16.54 -16.00 -27.75
CA ARG A 204 -16.37 -14.63 -28.24
C ARG A 204 -15.03 -14.39 -28.96
N GLN A 205 -14.16 -15.40 -29.01
CA GLN A 205 -12.80 -15.33 -29.57
C GLN A 205 -11.92 -14.25 -28.91
N GLU A 206 -12.13 -13.99 -27.62
CA GLU A 206 -11.29 -13.05 -26.86
C GLU A 206 -9.91 -13.67 -26.61
N LYS A 207 -8.85 -12.93 -26.97
CA LYS A 207 -7.45 -13.38 -26.85
C LYS A 207 -6.59 -12.49 -25.96
N LYS A 208 -7.08 -11.31 -25.58
CA LYS A 208 -6.34 -10.27 -24.87
C LYS A 208 -7.00 -10.04 -23.51
N PHE A 209 -6.21 -10.19 -22.45
CA PHE A 209 -6.70 -10.14 -21.09
C PHE A 209 -5.81 -9.24 -20.24
N VAL A 210 -6.42 -8.34 -19.48
CA VAL A 210 -5.78 -7.61 -18.39
C VAL A 210 -6.35 -8.17 -17.09
N ILE A 211 -5.47 -8.60 -16.18
CA ILE A 211 -5.87 -9.20 -14.89
C ILE A 211 -5.34 -8.32 -13.76
N ASP A 212 -6.26 -7.68 -13.03
CA ASP A 212 -6.00 -6.84 -11.87
C ASP A 212 -6.62 -7.51 -10.63
N CYS A 213 -5.95 -8.52 -10.08
CA CYS A 213 -6.45 -9.31 -8.95
C CYS A 213 -5.39 -9.52 -7.86
N GLU A 214 -5.85 -9.73 -6.62
CA GLU A 214 -5.04 -10.16 -5.47
C GLU A 214 -4.32 -11.48 -5.76
N ILE A 215 -3.19 -11.69 -5.08
CA ILE A 215 -2.26 -12.80 -5.40
C ILE A 215 -2.98 -14.16 -5.32
N GLU A 216 -3.76 -14.39 -4.28
CA GLU A 216 -4.52 -15.64 -4.08
C GLU A 216 -5.50 -15.89 -5.24
N ARG A 217 -6.16 -14.84 -5.72
CA ARG A 217 -7.16 -14.92 -6.80
C ARG A 217 -6.50 -15.04 -8.18
N LEU A 218 -5.40 -14.32 -8.38
CA LEU A 218 -4.57 -14.40 -9.57
C LEU A 218 -4.05 -15.82 -9.78
N GLN A 219 -3.56 -16.48 -8.73
CA GLN A 219 -3.11 -17.86 -8.80
C GLN A 219 -4.25 -18.79 -9.28
N ASN A 220 -5.44 -18.69 -8.67
CA ASN A 220 -6.58 -19.50 -9.09
C ASN A 220 -6.97 -19.25 -10.57
N ILE A 221 -7.04 -17.98 -11.00
CA ILE A 221 -7.34 -17.62 -12.40
C ILE A 221 -6.33 -18.26 -13.37
N LEU A 222 -5.03 -18.18 -13.05
CA LEU A 222 -3.98 -18.75 -13.88
C LEU A 222 -4.07 -20.28 -13.93
N GLU A 223 -4.36 -20.95 -12.81
CA GLU A 223 -4.58 -22.40 -12.77
C GLU A 223 -5.78 -22.82 -13.64
N GLN A 224 -6.87 -22.06 -13.63
CA GLN A 224 -8.03 -22.33 -14.51
C GLN A 224 -7.69 -22.07 -15.99
N ILE A 225 -6.94 -21.02 -16.31
CA ILE A 225 -6.45 -20.74 -17.68
C ILE A 225 -5.60 -21.90 -18.20
N VAL A 226 -4.72 -22.44 -17.36
CA VAL A 226 -3.91 -23.62 -17.70
C VAL A 226 -4.79 -24.84 -17.92
N SER A 227 -5.72 -25.09 -17.01
CA SER A 227 -6.66 -26.23 -17.06
C SER A 227 -7.54 -26.25 -18.31
N VAL A 228 -8.00 -25.07 -18.77
CA VAL A 228 -8.80 -24.93 -20.00
C VAL A 228 -7.92 -24.89 -21.26
N GLY A 229 -6.59 -24.90 -21.12
CA GLY A 229 -5.66 -24.91 -22.25
C GLY A 229 -5.50 -23.56 -22.96
N LYS A 230 -5.80 -22.44 -22.27
CA LYS A 230 -5.73 -21.07 -22.81
C LYS A 230 -4.37 -20.39 -22.58
N HIS A 231 -3.41 -21.14 -22.05
CA HIS A 231 -2.01 -20.72 -21.86
C HIS A 231 -1.15 -20.85 -23.14
N VAL A 232 -1.76 -21.22 -24.28
CA VAL A 232 -1.06 -21.47 -25.55
C VAL A 232 -0.78 -20.20 -26.34
N LYS A 233 0.12 -20.32 -27.33
CA LYS A 233 0.43 -19.22 -28.25
C LYS A 233 -0.85 -18.70 -28.93
N GLY A 234 -1.03 -17.39 -28.89
CA GLY A 234 -2.21 -16.71 -29.43
C GLY A 234 -3.04 -16.00 -28.36
N TYR A 235 -2.84 -16.33 -27.09
CA TYR A 235 -3.38 -15.58 -25.95
C TYR A 235 -2.32 -14.63 -25.39
N HIS A 236 -2.75 -13.46 -24.93
CA HIS A 236 -1.88 -12.47 -24.30
C HIS A 236 -2.54 -12.01 -22.99
N TYR A 237 -1.82 -12.22 -21.89
CA TYR A 237 -2.22 -11.84 -20.54
C TYR A 237 -1.28 -10.75 -20.01
N ILE A 238 -1.85 -9.61 -19.63
CA ILE A 238 -1.16 -8.55 -18.88
C ILE A 238 -1.59 -8.67 -17.42
N ILE A 239 -0.63 -8.94 -16.54
CA ILE A 239 -0.88 -9.04 -15.09
C ILE A 239 -0.60 -7.66 -14.48
N ALA A 240 -1.66 -7.02 -13.98
CA ALA A 240 -1.60 -5.71 -13.36
C ALA A 240 -1.53 -5.86 -11.83
N ASN A 241 -0.37 -6.28 -11.31
CA ASN A 241 -0.13 -6.39 -9.86
C ASN A 241 1.29 -5.91 -9.49
N LEU A 242 1.48 -5.43 -8.25
CA LEU A 242 2.71 -4.86 -7.69
C LEU A 242 2.98 -5.36 -6.27
#